data_AF-A0A178DXM6-F1
#
_entry.id   AF-A0A178DXM6-F1
#
_cell.length_a   1.000
_cell.length_b   1.000
_cell.length_c   1.000
_cell.angle_alpha   90.00
_cell.angle_beta   90.00
_cell.angle_gamma   90.00
#
_symmetry.space_group_name_H-M   'P 1'
#
loop_
_entity.id
_entity.type
_entity.pdbx_description
1 polymer ?
#
loop_
_entity_poly.entity_id
_entity_poly.type
_entity_poly.pdbx_seq_one_letter_code
_entity_poly.pdbx_strand_id
1 'polypeptide(L)'
;MTSAFGFSVGDFISAAALIKKVADALKSAGGAANEYQHVVIELEGLDRALKAVAALKVNESNAAHANAIRGMALSCQIPLRQFLEGLQSYEPTLGSRASRVGARGAYKKTTWALIQPENVQKLRAVIGAKVTSINLLLNLQISESVSRLESQIRTQQNHVLAEVFRIREDMGISNQRTQVLMEEHNNVMNRLDSKADALSAQIEVCSDQIAASRAALESSVVSVKNIGRQILSFINSFPREIRSLLQKILRTNIQTYYLLLHFQNNLTSNPSFSSGSNICFEDALGRSQQLPYEWFKHWETFEGLLRAEFHGLPGESKVTSGDYHLISRTGQTQFITKENWRNAVFPGSSLVMSMIMKQVAIRHLTCPRPSCKRRLEIDRTTTAVAILW
;
A
#
# COMPACT_ATOMS: atom_id res chain seq x y z
N MET A 1 45.39 7.92 16.43
CA MET A 1 45.99 7.57 17.73
C MET A 1 47.35 6.96 17.48
N THR A 2 48.37 7.56 18.06
CA THR A 2 49.79 7.19 17.97
C THR A 2 50.07 5.96 18.83
N SER A 3 50.26 4.80 18.21
CA SER A 3 50.72 3.62 18.95
C SER A 3 52.23 3.69 19.15
N ALA A 4 52.58 3.77 20.44
CA ALA A 4 53.92 3.89 20.98
C ALA A 4 54.74 2.61 20.78
N PHE A 5 55.63 2.63 19.80
CA PHE A 5 56.94 1.98 19.85
C PHE A 5 57.89 2.92 19.09
N GLY A 6 58.88 3.47 19.79
CA GLY A 6 59.72 4.57 19.30
C GLY A 6 60.71 4.16 18.21
N PHE A 7 60.20 3.86 17.02
CA PHE A 7 61.01 3.54 15.84
C PHE A 7 60.47 4.28 14.60
N SER A 8 61.35 4.92 13.86
CA SER A 8 61.06 5.71 12.65
C SER A 8 61.46 4.95 11.38
N VAL A 9 60.86 5.31 10.23
CA VAL A 9 61.33 4.88 8.90
C VAL A 9 62.83 5.16 8.73
N GLY A 10 63.32 6.23 9.35
CA GLY A 10 64.75 6.57 9.41
C GLY A 10 65.64 5.51 10.05
N ASP A 11 65.12 4.72 11.00
CA ASP A 11 65.89 3.64 11.65
C ASP A 11 66.11 2.46 10.71
N PHE A 12 65.16 2.17 9.83
CA PHE A 12 65.30 1.13 8.81
C PHE A 12 66.32 1.52 7.74
N ILE A 13 66.30 2.79 7.33
CA ILE A 13 67.28 3.35 6.39
C ILE A 13 68.68 3.31 7.02
N SER A 14 68.79 3.59 8.32
CA SER A 14 70.04 3.49 9.06
C SER A 14 70.53 2.04 9.20
N ALA A 15 69.62 1.07 9.38
CA ALA A 15 69.93 -0.36 9.34
C ALA A 15 70.49 -0.79 7.98
N ALA A 16 69.81 -0.40 6.90
CA ALA A 16 70.22 -0.66 5.52
C ALA A 16 71.60 -0.07 5.22
N ALA A 17 71.86 1.16 5.67
CA ALA A 17 73.17 1.80 5.54
C ALA A 17 74.25 1.05 6.34
N LEU A 18 73.91 0.52 7.51
CA LEU A 18 74.82 -0.28 8.34
C LEU A 18 75.17 -1.61 7.66
N ILE A 19 74.17 -2.30 7.09
CA ILE A 19 74.37 -3.54 6.32
C ILE A 19 75.30 -3.30 5.15
N LYS A 20 75.07 -2.20 4.40
CA LYS A 20 75.93 -1.83 3.28
C LYS A 20 77.38 -1.59 3.71
N LYS A 21 77.59 -0.89 4.84
CA LYS A 21 78.92 -0.69 5.43
C LYS A 21 79.60 -2.01 5.84
N VAL A 22 78.86 -2.94 6.44
CA VAL A 22 79.38 -4.28 6.79
C VAL A 22 79.77 -5.05 5.52
N ALA A 23 78.91 -5.03 4.50
CA ALA A 23 79.16 -5.71 3.24
C ALA A 23 80.39 -5.14 2.51
N ASP A 24 80.53 -3.81 2.50
CA ASP A 24 81.69 -3.12 1.89
C ASP A 24 82.99 -3.39 2.68
N ALA A 25 82.92 -3.42 4.02
CA ALA A 25 84.05 -3.79 4.88
C ALA A 25 84.50 -5.23 4.62
N LEU A 26 83.56 -6.18 4.53
CA LEU A 26 83.83 -7.59 4.20
C LEU A 26 84.42 -7.78 2.79
N LYS A 27 83.95 -7.01 1.81
CA LYS A 27 84.51 -7.00 0.43
C LYS A 27 85.96 -6.50 0.41
N SER A 28 86.27 -5.46 1.17
CA SER A 28 87.63 -4.89 1.26
C SER A 28 88.62 -5.74 2.07
N ALA A 29 88.11 -6.48 3.06
CA ALA A 29 88.84 -7.29 4.02
C ALA A 29 89.44 -8.59 3.46
N GLY A 30 88.75 -9.27 2.54
CA GLY A 30 89.09 -10.65 2.20
C GLY A 30 88.54 -11.11 0.86
N GLY A 31 88.56 -10.23 -0.15
CA GLY A 31 87.87 -10.31 -1.44
C GLY A 31 88.07 -11.54 -2.35
N ALA A 32 88.46 -12.71 -1.83
CA ALA A 32 88.61 -13.96 -2.60
C ALA A 32 88.11 -15.25 -1.90
N ALA A 33 87.64 -15.22 -0.64
CA ALA A 33 87.13 -16.44 0.02
C ALA A 33 85.61 -16.61 -0.16
N ASN A 34 85.19 -17.82 -0.57
CA ASN A 34 83.80 -18.18 -0.89
C ASN A 34 82.81 -17.85 0.25
N GLU A 35 83.20 -18.09 1.50
CA GLU A 35 82.36 -17.83 2.68
C GLU A 35 82.00 -16.35 2.87
N TYR A 36 82.89 -15.42 2.49
CA TYR A 36 82.60 -13.98 2.56
C TYR A 36 81.61 -13.55 1.48
N GLN A 37 81.70 -14.14 0.28
CA GLN A 37 80.76 -13.84 -0.80
C GLN A 37 79.34 -14.30 -0.46
N HIS A 38 79.19 -15.48 0.14
CA HIS A 38 77.89 -15.97 0.61
C HIS A 38 77.26 -15.06 1.67
N VAL A 39 78.04 -14.60 2.65
CA VAL A 39 77.55 -13.71 3.71
C VAL A 39 77.18 -12.34 3.15
N VAL A 40 77.94 -11.82 2.18
CA VAL A 40 77.59 -10.59 1.47
C VAL A 40 76.25 -10.72 0.74
N ILE A 41 75.99 -11.83 0.05
CA ILE A 41 74.71 -12.08 -0.64
C ILE A 41 73.55 -12.14 0.36
N GLU A 42 73.74 -12.80 1.50
CA GLU A 42 72.73 -12.88 2.57
C GLU A 42 72.45 -11.50 3.20
N LEU A 43 73.49 -10.68 3.40
CA LEU A 43 73.38 -9.30 3.88
C LEU A 43 72.66 -8.39 2.86
N GLU A 44 72.98 -8.49 1.58
CA GLU A 44 72.28 -7.76 0.51
C GLU A 44 70.81 -8.25 0.38
N GLY A 45 70.55 -9.53 0.63
CA GLY A 45 69.20 -10.08 0.74
C GLY A 45 68.43 -9.49 1.93
N LEU A 46 69.08 -9.36 3.09
CA LEU A 46 68.51 -8.73 4.28
C LEU A 46 68.20 -7.24 4.04
N ASP A 47 69.08 -6.50 3.37
CA ASP A 47 68.84 -5.09 2.98
C ASP A 47 67.55 -4.94 2.16
N ARG A 48 67.35 -5.80 1.15
CA ARG A 48 66.13 -5.83 0.35
C ARG A 48 64.89 -6.16 1.19
N ALA A 49 65.00 -7.14 2.09
CA ALA A 49 63.91 -7.53 2.99
C ALA A 49 63.52 -6.41 3.96
N LEU A 50 64.49 -5.70 4.54
CA LEU A 50 64.23 -4.57 5.45
C LEU A 50 63.55 -3.40 4.73
N LYS A 51 63.96 -3.10 3.49
CA LYS A 51 63.30 -2.07 2.66
C LYS A 51 61.87 -2.46 2.30
N ALA A 52 61.63 -3.74 1.98
CA ALA A 52 60.28 -4.24 1.71
C ALA A 52 59.38 -4.16 2.96
N VAL A 53 59.90 -4.50 4.15
CA VAL A 53 59.17 -4.38 5.42
C VAL A 53 58.87 -2.92 5.78
N ALA A 54 59.78 -1.99 5.49
CA ALA A 54 59.55 -0.56 5.69
C ALA A 54 58.42 -0.02 4.80
N ALA A 55 58.22 -0.59 3.61
CA ALA A 55 57.17 -0.22 2.66
C ALA A 55 55.79 -0.87 2.94
N LEU A 56 55.68 -1.76 3.93
CA LEU A 56 54.40 -2.39 4.29
C LEU A 56 53.38 -1.34 4.78
N LYS A 57 52.23 -1.27 4.10
CA LYS A 57 51.09 -0.44 4.53
C LYS A 57 50.45 -1.03 5.79
N VAL A 58 50.31 -0.19 6.82
CA VAL A 58 49.69 -0.59 8.09
C VAL A 58 48.20 -0.30 8.03
N ASN A 59 47.39 -1.34 8.26
CA ASN A 59 45.96 -1.20 8.50
C ASN A 59 45.68 -1.40 9.99
N GLU A 60 44.57 -0.85 10.50
CA GLU A 60 44.22 -0.85 11.93
C GLU A 60 44.18 -2.26 12.54
N SER A 61 43.70 -3.24 11.76
CA SER A 61 43.68 -4.66 12.14
C SER A 61 45.05 -5.36 12.08
N ASN A 62 46.02 -4.83 11.35
CA ASN A 62 47.32 -5.48 11.12
C ASN A 62 48.46 -4.76 11.86
N ALA A 63 48.14 -3.76 12.69
CA ALA A 63 49.11 -2.90 13.33
C ALA A 63 50.04 -3.66 14.28
N ALA A 64 49.51 -4.58 15.08
CA ALA A 64 50.31 -5.39 16.02
C ALA A 64 51.33 -6.29 15.30
N HIS A 65 50.88 -7.04 14.28
CA HIS A 65 51.73 -7.93 13.48
C HIS A 65 52.77 -7.16 12.66
N ALA A 66 52.37 -6.06 12.00
CA ALA A 66 53.29 -5.20 11.26
C ALA A 66 54.38 -4.60 12.18
N ASN A 67 54.02 -4.24 13.41
CA ASN A 67 54.97 -3.72 14.39
C ASN A 67 55.90 -4.81 14.95
N ALA A 68 55.42 -6.05 15.13
CA ALA A 68 56.26 -7.19 15.52
C ALA A 68 57.31 -7.53 14.45
N ILE A 69 56.90 -7.55 13.17
CA ILE A 69 57.80 -7.77 12.03
C ILE A 69 58.85 -6.65 11.96
N ARG A 70 58.42 -5.40 12.13
CA ARG A 70 59.30 -4.22 12.18
C ARG A 70 60.31 -4.26 13.33
N GLY A 71 59.87 -4.62 14.53
CA GLY A 71 60.76 -4.77 15.69
C GLY A 71 61.80 -5.87 15.48
N MET A 72 61.39 -7.01 14.92
CA MET A 72 62.31 -8.10 14.59
C MET A 72 63.33 -7.69 13.51
N ALA A 73 62.86 -7.01 12.46
CA ALA A 73 63.68 -6.43 11.40
C ALA A 73 64.73 -5.44 11.94
N LEU A 74 64.36 -4.54 12.85
CA LEU A 74 65.30 -3.61 13.49
C LEU A 74 66.28 -4.31 14.44
N SER A 75 65.88 -5.41 15.06
CA SER A 75 66.77 -6.18 15.94
C SER A 75 68.00 -6.76 15.20
N CYS A 76 67.95 -6.87 13.87
CA CYS A 76 69.11 -7.24 13.05
C CYS A 76 70.24 -6.19 13.11
N GLN A 77 69.96 -4.94 13.52
CA GLN A 77 71.01 -3.92 13.69
C GLN A 77 72.00 -4.25 14.80
N ILE A 78 71.54 -4.91 15.87
CA ILE A 78 72.37 -5.21 17.05
C ILE A 78 73.56 -6.11 16.69
N PRO A 79 73.38 -7.30 16.09
CA PRO A 79 74.50 -8.15 15.70
C PRO A 79 75.38 -7.50 14.62
N LEU A 80 74.82 -6.64 13.75
CA LEU A 80 75.58 -5.90 12.74
C LEU A 80 76.49 -4.83 13.36
N ARG A 81 76.02 -4.09 14.38
CA ARG A 81 76.85 -3.10 15.10
C ARG A 81 77.94 -3.79 15.92
N GLN A 82 77.59 -4.86 16.64
CA GLN A 82 78.56 -5.66 17.40
C GLN A 82 79.66 -6.22 16.49
N PHE A 83 79.30 -6.64 15.29
CA PHE A 83 80.26 -7.11 14.29
C PHE A 83 81.15 -5.97 13.74
N LEU A 84 80.59 -4.79 13.49
CA LEU A 84 81.36 -3.61 13.06
C LEU A 84 82.29 -3.06 14.14
N GLU A 85 81.85 -2.99 15.40
CA GLU A 85 82.70 -2.59 16.54
C GLU A 85 83.83 -3.59 16.74
N GLY A 86 83.52 -4.89 16.60
CA GLY A 86 84.52 -5.94 16.51
C GLY A 86 85.54 -5.64 15.41
N LEU A 87 85.10 -5.39 14.18
CA LEU A 87 85.98 -5.05 13.04
C LEU A 87 86.82 -3.77 13.26
N GLN A 88 86.22 -2.69 13.79
CA GLN A 88 86.91 -1.43 14.06
C GLN A 88 87.97 -1.55 15.15
N SER A 89 87.75 -2.41 16.16
CA SER A 89 88.78 -2.69 17.17
C SER A 89 90.06 -3.32 16.59
N TYR A 90 89.98 -3.91 15.39
CA TYR A 90 91.11 -4.47 14.64
C TYR A 90 91.69 -3.52 13.57
N GLU A 91 90.96 -2.48 13.18
CA GLU A 91 91.33 -1.47 12.16
C GLU A 91 92.59 -0.63 12.46
N PRO A 92 92.93 -0.20 13.72
CA PRO A 92 94.17 0.54 13.99
C PRO A 92 95.45 -0.28 13.71
N THR A 93 95.32 -1.55 13.38
CA THR A 93 96.42 -2.46 13.03
C THR A 93 96.41 -2.96 11.58
N LEU A 94 95.43 -2.56 10.76
CA LEU A 94 95.27 -3.05 9.37
C LEU A 94 95.26 -1.94 8.30
N GLY A 95 95.23 -0.66 8.68
CA GLY A 95 95.33 0.45 7.72
C GLY A 95 96.70 0.56 7.03
N SER A 96 96.72 1.04 5.79
CA SER A 96 97.91 1.25 4.93
C SER A 96 98.93 2.28 5.45
N ARG A 97 98.79 2.72 6.71
CA ARG A 97 99.65 3.68 7.41
C ARG A 97 100.21 3.13 8.72
N ALA A 98 100.37 1.81 8.84
CA ALA A 98 101.16 1.21 9.92
C ALA A 98 102.66 1.35 9.62
N SER A 99 103.38 1.98 10.55
CA SER A 99 104.84 2.12 10.53
C SER A 99 105.56 0.79 10.27
N ARG A 100 106.60 0.83 9.45
CA ARG A 100 107.51 -0.30 9.17
C ARG A 100 108.25 -0.71 10.46
N VAL A 101 107.65 -1.58 11.27
CA VAL A 101 108.36 -2.40 12.26
C VAL A 101 107.77 -3.81 12.23
N GLY A 102 108.65 -4.79 12.02
CA GLY A 102 108.33 -6.18 11.68
C GLY A 102 107.63 -7.01 12.77
N ALA A 103 107.24 -8.21 12.35
CA ALA A 103 106.68 -9.34 13.10
C ALA A 103 105.32 -9.17 13.81
N ARG A 104 104.96 -8.00 14.35
CA ARG A 104 103.65 -7.82 15.04
C ARG A 104 102.45 -7.69 14.10
N GLY A 105 102.65 -7.17 12.89
CA GLY A 105 101.59 -7.05 11.87
C GLY A 105 101.22 -8.38 11.21
N ALA A 106 102.18 -9.30 11.07
CA ALA A 106 101.96 -10.62 10.47
C ALA A 106 101.23 -11.56 11.44
N TYR A 107 101.61 -11.58 12.73
CA TYR A 107 100.98 -12.40 13.77
C TYR A 107 99.51 -12.01 14.00
N LYS A 108 99.18 -10.71 13.90
CA LYS A 108 97.78 -10.26 13.98
C LYS A 108 96.98 -10.48 12.69
N LYS A 109 97.62 -10.45 11.51
CA LYS A 109 96.98 -10.86 10.24
C LYS A 109 96.60 -12.34 10.24
N THR A 110 97.44 -13.22 10.78
CA THR A 110 97.15 -14.65 10.91
C THR A 110 96.10 -14.93 11.99
N THR A 111 96.12 -14.18 13.10
CA THR A 111 95.07 -14.25 14.14
C THR A 111 93.72 -13.76 13.59
N TRP A 112 93.72 -12.72 12.75
CA TRP A 112 92.54 -12.22 12.06
C TRP A 112 91.99 -13.27 11.08
N ALA A 113 92.83 -13.91 10.26
CA ALA A 113 92.41 -14.98 9.36
C ALA A 113 91.88 -16.24 10.07
N LEU A 114 92.32 -16.53 11.31
CA LEU A 114 91.86 -17.68 12.10
C LEU A 114 90.54 -17.43 12.85
N ILE A 115 90.31 -16.24 13.39
CA ILE A 115 89.16 -15.91 14.25
C ILE A 115 87.96 -15.34 13.43
N GLN A 116 88.22 -14.81 12.24
CA GLN A 116 87.20 -14.25 11.35
C GLN A 116 86.15 -15.26 10.84
N PRO A 117 86.47 -16.51 10.43
CA PRO A 117 85.44 -17.46 9.99
C PRO A 117 84.44 -17.80 11.11
N GLU A 118 84.89 -17.88 12.37
CA GLU A 118 84.02 -18.15 13.52
C GLU A 118 83.04 -16.99 13.79
N ASN A 119 83.53 -15.74 13.76
CA ASN A 119 82.69 -14.55 13.93
C ASN A 119 81.70 -14.37 12.77
N VAL A 120 82.10 -14.71 11.55
CA VAL A 120 81.24 -14.70 10.36
C VAL A 120 80.16 -15.77 10.44
N GLN A 121 80.49 -16.99 10.88
CA GLN A 121 79.50 -18.06 11.10
C GLN A 121 78.51 -17.70 12.22
N LYS A 122 78.98 -17.08 13.31
CA LYS A 122 78.11 -16.61 14.40
C LYS A 122 77.14 -15.54 13.93
N LEU A 123 77.62 -14.56 13.17
CA LEU A 123 76.78 -13.52 12.56
C LEU A 123 75.72 -14.15 11.64
N ARG A 124 76.14 -15.10 10.79
CA ARG A 124 75.27 -15.82 9.86
C ARG A 124 74.18 -16.62 10.58
N ALA A 125 74.52 -17.34 11.65
CA ALA A 125 73.56 -18.10 12.44
C ALA A 125 72.50 -17.18 13.08
N VAL A 126 72.93 -16.05 13.64
CA VAL A 126 72.01 -15.08 14.27
C VAL A 126 71.12 -14.41 13.23
N ILE A 127 71.67 -13.96 12.10
CA ILE A 127 70.89 -13.35 11.02
C ILE A 127 69.92 -14.36 10.39
N GLY A 128 70.38 -15.59 10.12
CA GLY A 128 69.55 -16.66 9.58
C GLY A 128 68.34 -16.96 10.47
N ALA A 129 68.55 -17.07 11.79
CA ALA A 129 67.46 -17.27 12.76
C ALA A 129 66.44 -16.11 12.76
N LYS A 130 66.93 -14.87 12.64
CA LYS A 130 66.08 -13.66 12.56
C LYS A 130 65.27 -13.61 11.26
N VAL A 131 65.87 -13.95 10.12
CA VAL A 131 65.18 -14.03 8.83
C VAL A 131 64.08 -15.10 8.85
N THR A 132 64.35 -16.28 9.41
CA THR A 132 63.34 -17.34 9.57
C THR A 132 62.18 -16.88 10.44
N SER A 133 62.46 -16.15 11.52
CA SER A 133 61.44 -15.60 12.41
C SER A 133 60.57 -14.54 11.71
N ILE A 134 61.18 -13.68 10.89
CA ILE A 134 60.46 -12.69 10.06
C ILE A 134 59.55 -13.41 9.05
N ASN A 135 60.06 -14.43 8.36
CA ASN A 135 59.28 -15.22 7.41
C ASN A 135 58.12 -15.96 8.09
N LEU A 136 58.30 -16.49 9.29
CA LEU A 136 57.21 -17.14 10.04
C LEU A 136 56.09 -16.15 10.38
N LEU A 137 56.44 -14.96 10.88
CA LEU A 137 55.47 -13.91 11.20
C LEU A 137 54.71 -13.43 9.95
N LEU A 138 55.40 -13.29 8.82
CA LEU A 138 54.76 -12.94 7.54
C LEU A 138 53.79 -14.03 7.07
N ASN A 139 54.18 -15.31 7.14
CA ASN A 139 53.32 -16.42 6.76
C ASN A 139 52.09 -16.55 7.66
N LEU A 140 52.25 -16.34 8.98
CA LEU A 140 51.14 -16.29 9.93
C LEU A 140 50.13 -15.20 9.56
N GLN A 141 50.61 -13.99 9.26
CA GLN A 141 49.74 -12.88 8.86
C GLN A 141 48.99 -13.18 7.55
N ILE A 142 49.68 -13.78 6.56
CA ILE A 142 49.05 -14.18 5.31
C ILE A 142 47.93 -15.19 5.60
N SER A 143 48.21 -16.23 6.39
CA SER A 143 47.21 -17.23 6.77
C SER A 143 45.99 -16.61 7.48
N GLU A 144 46.20 -15.75 8.47
CA GLU A 144 45.11 -15.10 9.20
C GLU A 144 44.26 -14.21 8.26
N SER A 145 44.91 -13.46 7.36
CA SER A 145 44.21 -12.63 6.39
C SER A 145 43.40 -13.44 5.38
N VAL A 146 43.92 -14.59 4.95
CA VAL A 146 43.23 -15.52 4.04
C VAL A 146 42.04 -16.16 4.76
N SER A 147 42.20 -16.67 5.99
CA SER A 147 41.09 -17.25 6.76
C SER A 147 39.99 -16.23 7.02
N ARG A 148 40.33 -14.96 7.26
CA ARG A 148 39.34 -13.90 7.43
C ARG A 148 38.58 -13.63 6.13
N LEU A 149 39.28 -13.56 4.99
CA LEU A 149 38.66 -13.40 3.68
C LEU A 149 37.74 -14.59 3.35
N GLU A 150 38.18 -15.82 3.61
CA GLU A 150 37.35 -17.01 3.41
C GLU A 150 36.09 -16.97 4.26
N SER A 151 36.19 -16.57 5.53
CA SER A 151 35.02 -16.39 6.40
C SER A 151 34.07 -15.34 5.85
N GLN A 152 34.58 -14.20 5.38
CA GLN A 152 33.76 -13.14 4.78
C GLN A 152 33.06 -13.63 3.51
N ILE A 153 33.78 -14.31 2.62
CA ILE A 153 33.21 -14.90 1.40
C ILE A 153 32.12 -15.91 1.76
N ARG A 154 32.35 -16.80 2.73
CA ARG A 154 31.35 -17.76 3.19
C ARG A 154 30.09 -17.07 3.73
N THR A 155 30.25 -16.02 4.54
CA THR A 155 29.10 -15.26 5.05
C THR A 155 28.34 -14.55 3.92
N GLN A 156 29.05 -13.98 2.96
CA GLN A 156 28.44 -13.31 1.82
C GLN A 156 27.74 -14.31 0.88
N GLN A 157 28.33 -15.48 0.65
CA GLN A 157 27.70 -16.57 -0.09
C GLN A 157 26.43 -17.05 0.60
N ASN A 158 26.45 -17.27 1.91
CA ASN A 158 25.27 -17.67 2.67
C ASN A 158 24.17 -16.60 2.61
N HIS A 159 24.53 -15.32 2.66
CA HIS A 159 23.59 -14.22 2.51
C HIS A 159 22.95 -14.21 1.11
N VAL A 160 23.76 -14.33 0.05
CA VAL A 160 23.24 -14.41 -1.32
C VAL A 160 22.33 -15.63 -1.51
N LEU A 161 22.72 -16.79 -0.96
CA LEU A 161 21.91 -18.00 -1.00
C LEU A 161 20.55 -17.79 -0.31
N ALA A 162 20.54 -17.17 0.88
CA ALA A 162 19.31 -16.86 1.61
C ALA A 162 18.39 -15.91 0.83
N GLU A 163 18.93 -14.87 0.19
CA GLU A 163 18.16 -13.96 -0.65
C GLU A 163 17.60 -14.66 -1.90
N VAL A 164 18.38 -15.54 -2.53
CA VAL A 164 17.87 -16.35 -3.65
C VAL A 164 16.71 -17.26 -3.21
N PHE A 165 16.78 -17.87 -2.02
CA PHE A 165 15.68 -18.66 -1.48
C PHE A 165 14.43 -17.82 -1.24
N ARG A 166 14.56 -16.62 -0.64
CA ARG A 166 13.44 -15.69 -0.45
C ARG A 166 12.78 -15.29 -1.76
N ILE A 167 13.57 -14.87 -2.74
CA ILE A 167 13.07 -14.50 -4.08
C ILE A 167 12.34 -15.67 -4.73
N ARG A 168 12.86 -16.89 -4.60
CA ARG A 168 12.23 -18.09 -5.16
C ARG A 168 10.89 -18.41 -4.49
N GLU A 169 10.78 -18.23 -3.18
CA GLU A 169 9.54 -18.43 -2.43
C GLU A 169 8.48 -17.40 -2.84
N ASP A 170 8.85 -16.11 -2.86
CA ASP A 170 7.97 -15.02 -3.30
C ASP A 170 7.50 -15.23 -4.75
N MET A 171 8.40 -15.67 -5.63
CA MET A 171 8.07 -16.02 -7.01
C MET A 171 7.09 -17.20 -7.08
N GLY A 172 7.24 -18.21 -6.21
CA GLY A 172 6.30 -19.32 -6.11
C GLY A 172 4.89 -18.87 -5.74
N ILE A 173 4.77 -18.01 -4.73
CA ILE A 173 3.48 -17.43 -4.31
C ILE A 173 2.88 -16.58 -5.43
N SER A 174 3.69 -15.72 -6.05
CA SER A 174 3.25 -14.89 -7.17
C SER A 174 2.74 -15.75 -8.33
N ASN A 175 3.48 -16.80 -8.71
CA ASN A 175 3.11 -17.68 -9.81
C ASN A 175 1.79 -18.42 -9.55
N GLN A 176 1.58 -18.90 -8.32
CA GLN A 176 0.31 -19.51 -7.92
C GLN A 176 -0.85 -18.52 -8.04
N ARG A 177 -0.65 -17.27 -7.62
CA ARG A 177 -1.65 -16.20 -7.76
C ARG A 177 -2.00 -15.93 -9.21
N THR A 178 -1.00 -15.86 -10.09
CA THR A 178 -1.21 -15.65 -11.53
C THR A 178 -1.99 -16.81 -12.14
N GLN A 179 -1.71 -18.05 -11.72
CA GLN A 179 -2.41 -19.23 -12.21
C GLN A 179 -3.91 -19.20 -11.84
N VAL A 180 -4.24 -18.85 -10.60
CA VAL A 180 -5.65 -18.71 -10.16
C VAL A 180 -6.36 -17.61 -10.93
N LEU A 181 -5.72 -16.45 -11.13
CA LEU A 181 -6.29 -15.35 -11.90
C LEU A 181 -6.52 -15.73 -13.37
N MET A 182 -5.62 -16.53 -13.95
CA MET A 182 -5.74 -16.99 -15.34
C MET A 182 -6.90 -17.97 -15.51
N GLU A 183 -7.12 -18.85 -14.53
CA GLU A 183 -8.27 -19.76 -14.51
C GLU A 183 -9.60 -18.99 -14.32
N GLU A 184 -9.62 -17.99 -13.44
CA GLU A 184 -10.78 -17.10 -13.28
C GLU A 184 -11.07 -16.33 -14.57
N HIS A 185 -10.04 -15.79 -15.23
CA HIS A 185 -10.19 -15.10 -16.51
C HIS A 185 -10.74 -16.02 -17.60
N ASN A 186 -10.24 -17.26 -17.70
CA ASN A 186 -10.75 -18.24 -18.65
C ASN A 186 -12.22 -18.59 -18.38
N ASN A 187 -12.61 -18.74 -17.12
CA ASN A 187 -14.00 -18.96 -16.73
C ASN A 187 -14.90 -17.78 -17.10
N VAL A 188 -14.44 -16.55 -16.89
CA VAL A 188 -15.17 -15.34 -17.31
C VAL A 188 -15.32 -15.30 -18.83
N MET A 189 -14.26 -15.64 -19.58
CA MET A 189 -14.27 -15.62 -21.04
C MET A 189 -15.27 -16.64 -21.60
N ASN A 190 -15.25 -17.88 -21.10
CA ASN A 190 -16.23 -18.92 -21.48
C ASN A 190 -17.68 -18.50 -21.15
N ARG A 191 -17.90 -17.81 -20.02
CA ARG A 191 -19.22 -17.28 -19.68
C ARG A 191 -19.65 -16.16 -20.63
N LEU A 192 -18.71 -15.32 -21.08
CA LEU A 192 -19.01 -14.25 -22.03
C LEU A 192 -19.37 -14.82 -23.40
N ASP A 193 -18.63 -15.82 -23.89
CA ASP A 193 -18.92 -16.50 -25.15
C ASP A 193 -20.31 -17.16 -25.13
N SER A 194 -20.62 -17.92 -24.08
CA SER A 194 -21.95 -18.54 -23.94
C SER A 194 -23.09 -17.51 -23.92
N LYS A 195 -22.86 -16.33 -23.36
CA LYS A 195 -23.84 -15.22 -23.37
C LYS A 195 -23.93 -14.56 -24.75
N ALA A 196 -22.82 -14.42 -25.46
CA ALA A 196 -22.80 -13.88 -26.82
C ALA A 196 -23.58 -14.79 -27.78
N ASP A 197 -23.41 -16.11 -27.67
CA ASP A 197 -24.17 -17.09 -28.44
C ASP A 197 -25.67 -17.05 -28.12
N ALA A 198 -26.01 -17.00 -26.82
CA ALA A 198 -27.40 -16.89 -26.39
C ALA A 198 -28.07 -15.59 -26.89
N LEU A 199 -27.34 -14.47 -26.87
CA LEU A 199 -27.85 -13.19 -27.38
C LEU A 199 -28.03 -13.23 -28.90
N SER A 200 -27.11 -13.85 -29.62
CA SER A 200 -27.20 -14.01 -31.08
C SER A 200 -28.44 -14.83 -31.47
N ALA A 201 -28.70 -15.93 -30.76
CA ALA A 201 -29.91 -16.74 -30.96
C ALA A 201 -31.20 -15.96 -30.64
N GLN A 202 -31.19 -15.15 -29.57
CA GLN A 202 -32.34 -14.29 -29.24
C GLN A 202 -32.61 -13.23 -30.31
N ILE A 203 -31.56 -12.65 -30.90
CA ILE A 203 -31.68 -11.67 -31.99
C ILE A 203 -32.29 -12.31 -33.23
N GLU A 204 -31.89 -13.53 -33.59
CA GLU A 204 -32.44 -14.26 -34.73
C GLU A 204 -33.94 -14.52 -34.56
N VAL A 205 -34.35 -15.03 -33.40
CA VAL A 205 -35.77 -15.25 -33.07
C VAL A 205 -36.58 -13.95 -33.10
N CYS A 206 -36.02 -12.85 -32.56
CA CYS A 206 -36.67 -11.55 -32.57
C CYS A 206 -36.85 -11.02 -34.01
N SER A 207 -35.85 -11.20 -34.86
CA SER A 207 -35.91 -10.82 -36.28
C SER A 207 -37.03 -11.58 -37.00
N ASP A 208 -37.15 -12.89 -36.79
CA ASP A 208 -38.20 -13.71 -37.39
C ASP A 208 -39.61 -13.29 -36.92
N GLN A 209 -39.77 -12.99 -35.63
CA GLN A 209 -41.04 -12.49 -35.08
C GLN A 209 -41.41 -11.13 -35.69
N ILE A 210 -40.44 -10.22 -35.85
CA ILE A 210 -40.67 -8.93 -36.49
C ILE A 210 -41.09 -9.15 -37.95
N ALA A 211 -40.41 -10.01 -38.70
CA ALA A 211 -40.77 -10.33 -40.08
C ALA A 211 -42.20 -10.89 -40.19
N ALA A 212 -42.58 -11.81 -39.31
CA ALA A 212 -43.93 -12.37 -39.25
C ALA A 212 -44.99 -11.31 -38.91
N SER A 213 -44.71 -10.46 -37.90
CA SER A 213 -45.62 -9.37 -37.50
C SER A 213 -45.84 -8.36 -38.64
N ARG A 214 -44.78 -8.05 -39.40
CA ARG A 214 -44.84 -7.16 -40.55
C ARG A 214 -45.72 -7.74 -41.65
N ALA A 215 -45.56 -9.03 -41.98
CA ALA A 215 -46.39 -9.69 -42.98
C ALA A 215 -47.88 -9.72 -42.59
N ALA A 216 -48.19 -9.95 -41.31
CA ALA A 216 -49.55 -9.89 -40.78
C ALA A 216 -50.14 -8.47 -40.83
N LEU A 217 -49.32 -7.44 -40.56
CA LEU A 217 -49.74 -6.06 -40.67
C LEU A 217 -50.03 -5.66 -42.13
N GLU A 218 -49.15 -6.05 -43.06
CA GLU A 218 -49.33 -5.79 -44.49
C GLU A 218 -50.64 -6.40 -45.01
N SER A 219 -50.95 -7.64 -44.62
CA SER A 219 -52.21 -8.30 -45.01
C SER A 219 -53.44 -7.61 -44.40
N SER A 220 -53.36 -7.19 -43.13
CA SER A 220 -54.42 -6.45 -42.46
C SER A 220 -54.69 -5.09 -43.12
N VAL A 221 -53.64 -4.34 -43.46
CA VAL A 221 -53.74 -3.05 -44.16
C VAL A 221 -54.39 -3.22 -45.54
N VAL A 222 -54.01 -4.27 -46.29
CA VAL A 222 -54.63 -4.59 -47.58
C VAL A 222 -56.12 -4.91 -47.41
N SER A 223 -56.49 -5.70 -46.40
CA SER A 223 -57.89 -6.03 -46.09
C SER A 223 -58.72 -4.78 -45.80
N VAL A 224 -58.25 -3.91 -44.89
CA VAL A 224 -58.92 -2.64 -44.56
C VAL A 224 -59.07 -1.74 -45.78
N LYS A 225 -58.03 -1.64 -46.63
CA LYS A 225 -58.07 -0.88 -47.87
C LYS A 225 -59.13 -1.42 -48.83
N ASN A 226 -59.27 -2.75 -48.93
CA ASN A 226 -60.27 -3.39 -49.77
C ASN A 226 -61.70 -3.14 -49.26
N ILE A 227 -61.92 -3.28 -47.94
CA ILE A 227 -63.21 -2.95 -47.32
C ILE A 227 -63.57 -1.48 -47.57
N GLY A 228 -62.63 -0.57 -47.36
CA GLY A 228 -62.84 0.87 -47.61
C GLY A 228 -63.23 1.16 -49.06
N ARG A 229 -62.59 0.51 -50.04
CA ARG A 229 -62.99 0.63 -51.46
C ARG A 229 -64.38 0.09 -51.73
N GLN A 230 -64.73 -1.07 -51.17
CA GLN A 230 -66.08 -1.65 -51.32
C GLN A 230 -67.15 -0.71 -50.77
N ILE A 231 -66.96 -0.21 -49.55
CA ILE A 231 -67.87 0.77 -48.93
C ILE A 231 -67.99 2.02 -49.80
N LEU A 232 -66.87 2.55 -50.30
CA LEU A 232 -66.90 3.75 -51.14
C LEU A 232 -67.64 3.50 -52.46
N SER A 233 -67.44 2.36 -53.10
CA SER A 233 -68.17 1.99 -54.32
C SER A 233 -69.67 1.85 -54.08
N PHE A 234 -70.07 1.30 -52.93
CA PHE A 234 -71.46 1.17 -52.53
C PHE A 234 -72.10 2.54 -52.25
N ILE A 235 -71.41 3.43 -51.53
CA ILE A 235 -71.92 4.80 -51.29
C ILE A 235 -72.09 5.56 -52.62
N ASN A 236 -71.19 5.33 -53.58
CA ASN A 236 -71.24 5.99 -54.88
C ASN A 236 -72.32 5.45 -55.83
N SER A 237 -72.93 4.30 -55.55
CA SER A 237 -74.05 3.79 -56.36
C SER A 237 -75.38 4.50 -56.07
N PHE A 238 -75.51 5.19 -54.93
CA PHE A 238 -76.73 5.92 -54.57
C PHE A 238 -76.86 7.28 -55.28
N PRO A 239 -78.09 7.77 -55.54
CA PRO A 239 -78.36 9.14 -55.99
C PRO A 239 -77.79 10.22 -55.06
N ARG A 240 -77.57 11.43 -55.58
CA ARG A 240 -76.83 12.51 -54.89
C ARG A 240 -77.46 12.90 -53.55
N GLU A 241 -78.79 12.95 -53.46
CA GLU A 241 -79.50 13.36 -52.24
C GLU A 241 -79.29 12.36 -51.09
N ILE A 242 -79.47 11.06 -51.37
CA ILE A 242 -79.30 9.96 -50.40
C ILE A 242 -77.84 9.86 -49.95
N ARG A 243 -76.90 10.02 -50.88
CA ARG A 243 -75.46 10.04 -50.56
C ARG A 243 -75.10 11.14 -49.58
N SER A 244 -75.68 12.33 -49.73
CA SER A 244 -75.42 13.46 -48.85
C SER A 244 -75.93 13.22 -47.42
N LEU A 245 -77.08 12.57 -47.27
CA LEU A 245 -77.65 12.21 -45.96
C LEU A 245 -76.82 11.11 -45.29
N LEU A 246 -76.47 10.05 -46.03
CA LEU A 246 -75.64 8.95 -45.52
C LEU A 246 -74.26 9.46 -45.06
N GLN A 247 -73.61 10.35 -45.81
CA GLN A 247 -72.34 10.95 -45.40
C GLN A 247 -72.45 11.77 -44.11
N LYS A 248 -73.54 12.53 -43.93
CA LYS A 248 -73.80 13.28 -42.69
C LYS A 248 -74.04 12.34 -41.50
N ILE A 249 -74.83 11.29 -41.69
CA ILE A 249 -75.12 10.29 -40.63
C ILE A 249 -73.83 9.54 -40.24
N LEU A 250 -73.05 9.07 -41.21
CA LEU A 250 -71.80 8.37 -40.92
C LEU A 250 -70.80 9.28 -40.20
N ARG A 251 -70.65 10.54 -40.63
CA ARG A 251 -69.76 11.50 -39.97
C ARG A 251 -70.17 11.77 -38.53
N THR A 252 -71.45 12.00 -38.28
CA THR A 252 -71.99 12.26 -36.92
C THR A 252 -71.84 11.04 -36.02
N ASN A 253 -72.11 9.83 -36.54
CA ASN A 253 -71.90 8.59 -35.78
C ASN A 253 -70.41 8.37 -35.42
N ILE A 254 -69.48 8.60 -36.35
CA ILE A 254 -68.03 8.49 -36.08
C ILE A 254 -67.60 9.52 -35.02
N GLN A 255 -68.07 10.77 -35.12
CA GLN A 255 -67.77 11.82 -34.14
C GLN A 255 -68.33 11.48 -32.76
N THR A 256 -69.55 10.94 -32.70
CA THR A 256 -70.19 10.50 -31.46
C THR A 256 -69.40 9.36 -30.83
N TYR A 257 -68.98 8.38 -31.62
CA TYR A 257 -68.14 7.27 -31.14
C TYR A 257 -66.79 7.76 -30.60
N TYR A 258 -66.12 8.67 -31.32
CA TYR A 258 -64.86 9.27 -30.85
C TYR A 258 -65.04 9.99 -29.51
N LEU A 259 -66.12 10.77 -29.36
CA LEU A 259 -66.43 11.48 -28.12
C LEU A 259 -66.67 10.50 -26.96
N LEU A 260 -67.41 9.41 -27.19
CA LEU A 260 -67.64 8.36 -26.19
C LEU A 260 -66.34 7.66 -25.79
N LEU A 261 -65.48 7.33 -26.75
CA LEU A 261 -64.17 6.71 -26.49
C LEU A 261 -63.26 7.66 -25.69
N HIS A 262 -63.29 8.95 -26.02
CA HIS A 262 -62.57 9.99 -25.29
C HIS A 262 -63.07 10.10 -23.85
N PHE A 263 -64.38 10.13 -23.63
CA PHE A 263 -64.92 10.13 -22.28
C PHE A 263 -64.53 8.85 -21.54
N GLN A 264 -64.63 7.68 -22.16
CA GLN A 264 -64.30 6.40 -21.52
C GLN A 264 -62.83 6.34 -21.08
N ASN A 265 -61.91 6.83 -21.90
CA ASN A 265 -60.48 6.88 -21.55
C ASN A 265 -60.14 7.95 -20.50
N ASN A 266 -61.00 8.95 -20.32
CA ASN A 266 -60.84 10.03 -19.34
C ASN A 266 -61.79 9.90 -18.12
N LEU A 267 -62.57 8.82 -18.04
CA LEU A 267 -63.55 8.56 -16.98
C LEU A 267 -62.92 8.04 -15.68
N THR A 268 -61.58 7.94 -15.61
CA THR A 268 -60.81 7.51 -14.44
C THR A 268 -60.47 8.64 -13.45
N SER A 269 -60.97 9.86 -13.63
CA SER A 269 -60.88 10.90 -12.60
C SER A 269 -62.06 10.81 -11.63
N ASN A 270 -62.03 9.79 -10.77
CA ASN A 270 -62.67 9.89 -9.46
C ASN A 270 -62.06 11.14 -8.77
N PRO A 271 -62.84 12.11 -8.26
CA PRO A 271 -62.33 13.38 -7.73
C PRO A 271 -61.33 13.23 -6.57
N SER A 272 -61.15 12.02 -6.03
CA SER A 272 -60.26 11.68 -4.93
C SER A 272 -58.79 11.38 -5.29
N PHE A 273 -58.41 11.29 -6.57
CA PHE A 273 -57.06 10.84 -6.97
C PHE A 273 -56.13 11.89 -7.57
N SER A 274 -56.50 13.17 -7.58
CA SER A 274 -55.52 14.25 -7.77
C SER A 274 -54.73 14.46 -6.47
N SER A 275 -53.80 13.56 -6.16
CA SER A 275 -53.00 13.58 -4.92
C SER A 275 -52.30 14.93 -4.64
N GLY A 276 -52.13 15.78 -5.65
CA GLY A 276 -51.56 17.11 -5.51
C GLY A 276 -52.45 18.14 -4.79
N SER A 277 -53.76 17.90 -4.65
CA SER A 277 -54.68 18.84 -3.99
C SER A 277 -55.33 18.31 -2.71
N ASN A 278 -55.06 17.08 -2.29
CA ASN A 278 -55.67 16.50 -1.09
C ASN A 278 -55.04 17.04 0.20
N ILE A 279 -55.81 17.04 1.29
CA ILE A 279 -55.30 17.22 2.65
C ILE A 279 -55.13 15.84 3.31
N CYS A 280 -54.04 15.65 4.02
CA CYS A 280 -53.77 14.44 4.80
C CYS A 280 -54.26 14.66 6.23
N PHE A 281 -55.17 13.83 6.72
CA PHE A 281 -55.71 13.94 8.07
C PHE A 281 -55.45 12.66 8.86
N GLU A 282 -54.82 12.80 10.03
CA GLU A 282 -54.66 11.73 11.01
C GLU A 282 -55.56 11.99 12.22
N ASP A 283 -56.45 11.04 12.53
CA ASP A 283 -57.34 11.13 13.68
C ASP A 283 -56.64 10.76 15.00
N ALA A 284 -57.33 10.97 16.12
CA ALA A 284 -56.79 10.67 17.45
C ALA A 284 -56.57 9.16 17.73
N LEU A 285 -57.10 8.27 16.88
CA LEU A 285 -56.87 6.83 16.94
C LEU A 285 -55.67 6.40 16.08
N GLY A 286 -55.05 7.35 15.37
CA GLY A 286 -53.90 7.14 14.50
C GLY A 286 -54.26 6.68 13.08
N ARG A 287 -55.55 6.74 12.68
CA ARG A 287 -55.99 6.44 11.31
C ARG A 287 -55.68 7.63 10.41
N SER A 288 -54.98 7.39 9.31
CA SER A 288 -54.65 8.42 8.31
C SER A 288 -55.52 8.27 7.07
N GLN A 289 -56.07 9.38 6.58
CA GLN A 289 -56.87 9.43 5.36
C GLN A 289 -56.54 10.65 4.48
N GLN A 290 -56.75 10.50 3.17
CA GLN A 290 -56.59 11.57 2.18
C GLN A 290 -57.97 12.16 1.86
N LEU A 291 -58.14 13.44 2.14
CA LEU A 291 -59.40 14.15 1.97
C LEU A 291 -59.28 15.17 0.81
N PRO A 292 -60.16 15.15 -0.20
CA PRO A 292 -60.12 16.12 -1.29
C PRO A 292 -60.35 17.55 -0.79
N TYR A 293 -59.38 18.45 -1.00
CA TYR A 293 -59.49 19.82 -0.47
C TYR A 293 -60.76 20.54 -0.93
N GLU A 294 -61.20 20.33 -2.18
CA GLU A 294 -62.39 21.02 -2.70
C GLU A 294 -63.66 20.79 -1.88
N TRP A 295 -63.78 19.62 -1.24
CA TRP A 295 -64.92 19.29 -0.39
C TRP A 295 -64.68 19.69 1.07
N PHE A 296 -63.44 19.53 1.53
CA PHE A 296 -63.04 19.71 2.93
C PHE A 296 -62.47 21.11 3.25
N LYS A 297 -62.51 22.06 2.31
CA LYS A 297 -62.18 23.47 2.55
C LYS A 297 -63.15 24.17 3.52
N HIS A 298 -64.32 23.59 3.75
CA HIS A 298 -65.31 24.07 4.72
C HIS A 298 -65.26 23.25 6.00
N TRP A 299 -65.26 23.93 7.14
CA TRP A 299 -65.20 23.30 8.46
C TRP A 299 -66.36 22.32 8.67
N GLU A 300 -67.57 22.68 8.23
CA GLU A 300 -68.78 21.90 8.42
C GLU A 300 -68.68 20.52 7.77
N THR A 301 -68.06 20.42 6.59
CA THR A 301 -67.84 19.15 5.91
C THR A 301 -66.86 18.26 6.69
N PHE A 302 -65.78 18.86 7.19
CA PHE A 302 -64.78 18.17 7.99
C PHE A 302 -65.35 17.69 9.34
N GLU A 303 -66.09 18.55 10.04
CA GLU A 303 -66.74 18.21 11.30
C GLU A 303 -67.81 17.12 11.11
N GLY A 304 -68.58 17.18 10.02
CA GLY A 304 -69.55 16.15 9.67
C GLY A 304 -68.90 14.78 9.46
N LEU A 305 -67.79 14.74 8.72
CA LEU A 305 -66.98 13.52 8.58
C LEU A 305 -66.50 13.03 9.94
N LEU A 306 -65.93 13.91 10.77
CA LEU A 306 -65.36 13.53 12.05
C LEU A 306 -66.42 12.93 13.00
N ARG A 307 -67.62 13.52 13.04
CA ARG A 307 -68.75 13.00 13.83
C ARG A 307 -69.21 11.63 13.33
N ALA A 308 -69.27 11.43 12.01
CA ALA A 308 -69.62 10.14 11.43
C ALA A 308 -68.55 9.07 11.72
N GLU A 309 -67.27 9.42 11.59
CA GLU A 309 -66.14 8.51 11.77
C GLU A 309 -65.91 8.08 13.22
N PHE A 310 -66.37 8.86 14.20
CA PHE A 310 -66.28 8.53 15.62
C PHE A 310 -67.59 7.98 16.19
N HIS A 311 -68.64 7.83 15.40
CA HIS A 311 -69.92 7.31 15.88
C HIS A 311 -69.78 5.87 16.40
N GLY A 312 -70.14 5.61 17.65
CA GLY A 312 -69.99 4.31 18.30
C GLY A 312 -68.55 3.91 18.63
N LEU A 313 -67.57 4.80 18.44
CA LEU A 313 -66.15 4.55 18.70
C LEU A 313 -65.65 5.26 19.97
N PRO A 314 -64.55 4.77 20.59
CA PRO A 314 -63.90 5.48 21.68
C PRO A 314 -63.50 6.90 21.27
N GLY A 315 -63.97 7.90 22.02
CA GLY A 315 -63.75 9.31 21.72
C GLY A 315 -64.95 10.03 21.10
N GLU A 316 -66.05 9.34 20.79
CA GLU A 316 -67.28 9.94 20.27
C GLU A 316 -67.73 11.17 21.09
N SER A 317 -67.89 10.99 22.40
CA SER A 317 -68.32 12.06 23.30
C SER A 317 -67.37 13.25 23.33
N LYS A 318 -66.07 13.02 23.08
CA LYS A 318 -65.05 14.07 22.98
C LYS A 318 -65.14 14.84 21.67
N VAL A 319 -65.37 14.15 20.56
CA VAL A 319 -65.65 14.79 19.27
C VAL A 319 -66.94 15.62 19.34
N THR A 320 -68.02 15.05 19.87
CA THR A 320 -69.31 15.75 19.98
C THR A 320 -69.21 16.99 20.87
N SER A 321 -68.39 16.95 21.92
CA SER A 321 -68.20 18.07 22.85
C SER A 321 -67.13 19.07 22.39
N GLY A 322 -66.43 18.82 21.26
CA GLY A 322 -65.34 19.66 20.78
C GLY A 322 -64.06 19.60 21.64
N ASP A 323 -63.92 18.58 22.49
CA ASP A 323 -62.79 18.39 23.42
C ASP A 323 -61.58 17.77 22.69
N TYR A 324 -61.12 18.38 21.60
CA TYR A 324 -59.96 17.95 20.82
C TYR A 324 -59.19 19.12 20.23
N HIS A 325 -57.92 18.88 19.90
CA HIS A 325 -57.05 19.83 19.21
C HIS A 325 -56.65 19.29 17.85
N LEU A 326 -56.63 20.18 16.85
CA LEU A 326 -56.09 19.93 15.53
C LEU A 326 -54.80 20.74 15.37
N ILE A 327 -53.76 20.11 14.83
CA ILE A 327 -52.45 20.73 14.67
C ILE A 327 -51.90 20.36 13.28
N SER A 328 -51.17 21.27 12.65
CA SER A 328 -50.43 20.96 11.43
C SER A 328 -49.15 20.18 11.73
N ARG A 329 -48.88 19.10 10.99
CA ARG A 329 -47.65 18.31 11.10
C ARG A 329 -46.40 19.07 10.66
N THR A 330 -46.55 20.07 9.80
CA THR A 330 -45.42 20.72 9.08
C THR A 330 -44.87 21.97 9.76
N GLY A 331 -45.19 22.22 11.04
CA GLY A 331 -44.40 23.12 11.89
C GLY A 331 -45.07 24.41 12.39
N GLN A 332 -46.40 24.56 12.27
CA GLN A 332 -47.12 25.60 13.01
C GLN A 332 -47.65 25.04 14.34
N THR A 333 -47.18 25.59 15.45
CA THR A 333 -47.61 25.24 16.82
C THR A 333 -48.97 25.83 17.21
N GLN A 334 -49.68 26.47 16.26
CA GLN A 334 -50.99 27.06 16.50
C GLN A 334 -52.10 26.01 16.34
N PHE A 335 -53.04 26.00 17.27
CA PHE A 335 -54.22 25.13 17.19
C PHE A 335 -55.14 25.57 16.04
N ILE A 336 -55.54 24.60 15.23
CA ILE A 336 -56.51 24.77 14.16
C ILE A 336 -57.91 24.66 14.78
N THR A 337 -58.70 25.69 14.56
CA THR A 337 -60.05 25.91 15.12
C THR A 337 -61.01 26.18 13.98
N LYS A 338 -62.31 26.17 14.28
CA LYS A 338 -63.35 26.50 13.29
C LYS A 338 -63.14 27.89 12.68
N GLU A 339 -62.71 28.86 13.50
CA GLU A 339 -62.56 30.26 13.12
C GLU A 339 -61.37 30.47 12.18
N ASN A 340 -60.30 29.69 12.32
CA ASN A 340 -59.08 29.82 11.51
C ASN A 340 -58.96 28.77 10.39
N TRP A 341 -59.90 27.83 10.27
CA TRP A 341 -59.86 26.71 9.30
C TRP A 341 -59.50 27.13 7.88
N ARG A 342 -60.18 28.16 7.35
CA ARG A 342 -59.99 28.64 5.97
C ARG A 342 -58.58 29.18 5.69
N ASN A 343 -57.88 29.63 6.73
CA ASN A 343 -56.54 30.21 6.61
C ASN A 343 -55.46 29.18 6.99
N ALA A 344 -55.81 28.17 7.79
CA ALA A 344 -54.89 27.17 8.31
C ALA A 344 -54.81 25.90 7.43
N VAL A 345 -55.84 25.60 6.64
CA VAL A 345 -55.93 24.39 5.82
C VAL A 345 -55.96 24.75 4.33
N PHE A 346 -54.98 24.24 3.59
CA PHE A 346 -54.80 24.43 2.15
C PHE A 346 -54.40 23.11 1.46
N PRO A 347 -54.48 23.00 0.12
CA PRO A 347 -54.06 21.80 -0.61
C PRO A 347 -52.68 21.29 -0.18
N GLY A 348 -52.56 19.99 0.13
CA GLY A 348 -51.33 19.38 0.63
C GLY A 348 -51.08 19.51 2.15
N SER A 349 -51.97 20.16 2.90
CA SER A 349 -51.87 20.27 4.36
C SER A 349 -51.91 18.89 5.03
N SER A 350 -51.12 18.73 6.10
CA SER A 350 -51.14 17.54 6.95
C SER A 350 -51.61 17.89 8.35
N LEU A 351 -52.78 17.39 8.72
CA LEU A 351 -53.49 17.68 9.95
C LEU A 351 -53.43 16.47 10.88
N VAL A 352 -53.21 16.71 12.17
CA VAL A 352 -53.19 15.69 13.21
C VAL A 352 -54.13 16.09 14.33
N MET A 353 -54.94 15.15 14.78
CA MET A 353 -55.88 15.33 15.87
C MET A 353 -55.39 14.71 17.17
N SER A 354 -55.65 15.39 18.29
CA SER A 354 -55.41 14.88 19.65
C SER A 354 -56.61 15.20 20.55
N MET A 355 -56.90 14.32 21.52
CA MET A 355 -58.05 14.49 22.44
C MET A 355 -57.64 15.21 23.73
N ILE A 356 -58.50 16.08 24.25
CA ILE A 356 -58.29 16.81 25.51
C ILE A 356 -58.76 15.98 26.71
N MET A 357 -57.83 15.71 27.63
CA MET A 357 -58.09 14.98 28.88
C MET A 357 -58.11 15.95 30.07
N LYS A 358 -59.29 16.14 30.68
CA LYS A 358 -59.49 17.07 31.81
C LYS A 358 -59.09 16.47 33.17
N GLN A 359 -59.03 15.15 33.29
CA GLN A 359 -58.59 14.43 34.49
C GLN A 359 -57.82 13.17 34.07
N VAL A 360 -56.57 13.07 34.51
CA VAL A 360 -55.65 11.99 34.17
C VAL A 360 -55.56 11.06 35.38
N ALA A 361 -56.56 10.19 35.56
CA ALA A 361 -56.47 9.09 36.53
C ALA A 361 -55.63 7.96 35.91
N ILE A 362 -54.30 8.10 35.92
CA ILE A 362 -53.38 7.08 35.38
C ILE A 362 -53.44 5.84 36.27
N ARG A 363 -54.19 4.82 35.84
CA ARG A 363 -54.08 3.48 36.43
C ARG A 363 -52.95 2.65 35.80
N HIS A 364 -52.48 3.00 34.60
CA HIS A 364 -51.37 2.32 33.91
C HIS A 364 -50.47 3.30 33.14
N LEU A 365 -49.15 3.23 33.36
CA LEU A 365 -48.10 4.15 32.85
C LEU A 365 -47.71 3.91 31.37
N THR A 366 -48.62 3.37 30.55
CA THR A 366 -48.33 2.95 29.16
C THR A 366 -49.28 3.62 28.18
N CYS A 367 -48.74 4.13 27.07
CA CYS A 367 -49.50 4.81 26.02
C CYS A 367 -50.51 3.86 25.35
N PRO A 368 -51.81 4.21 25.28
CA PRO A 368 -52.82 3.40 24.58
C PRO A 368 -52.70 3.32 23.05
N ARG A 369 -51.83 4.09 22.39
CA ARG A 369 -51.62 3.98 20.93
C ARG A 369 -50.84 2.69 20.62
N PRO A 370 -51.36 1.76 19.79
CA PRO A 370 -50.71 0.47 19.53
C PRO A 370 -49.29 0.57 18.96
N SER A 371 -49.01 1.64 18.22
CA SER A 371 -47.69 1.92 17.63
C SER A 371 -46.73 2.67 18.57
N CYS A 372 -47.18 3.14 19.75
CA CYS A 372 -46.39 3.92 20.68
C CYS A 372 -45.97 3.08 21.90
N LYS A 373 -44.69 2.70 21.97
CA LYS A 373 -44.14 1.89 23.08
C LYS A 373 -43.55 2.72 24.23
N ARG A 374 -43.86 4.02 24.33
CA ARG A 374 -43.31 4.91 25.38
C ARG A 374 -44.11 4.82 26.68
N ARG A 375 -43.39 4.89 27.81
CA ARG A 375 -43.97 5.13 29.14
C ARG A 375 -44.22 6.62 29.33
N LEU A 376 -45.35 6.97 29.95
CA LEU A 376 -45.69 8.35 30.27
C LEU A 376 -44.90 8.80 31.50
N GLU A 377 -44.01 9.79 31.36
CA GLU A 377 -43.41 10.50 32.50
C GLU A 377 -44.38 11.57 32.99
N ILE A 378 -44.74 11.52 34.27
CA ILE A 378 -45.66 12.46 34.90
C ILE A 378 -44.85 13.56 35.56
N ASP A 379 -44.85 14.76 34.97
CA ASP A 379 -44.38 15.96 35.66
C ASP A 379 -45.55 16.60 36.42
N ARG A 380 -45.42 16.71 37.75
CA ARG A 380 -46.55 17.06 38.66
C ARG A 380 -46.90 18.56 38.69
N THR A 381 -46.35 19.37 37.80
CA THR A 381 -46.49 20.83 37.84
C THR A 381 -47.34 21.44 36.73
N THR A 382 -47.92 20.66 35.82
CA THR A 382 -48.67 21.21 34.68
C THR A 382 -50.01 20.51 34.48
N THR A 383 -51.12 21.21 34.76
CA THR A 383 -52.51 20.69 34.75
C THR A 383 -53.09 20.40 33.36
N ALA A 384 -52.27 20.44 32.30
CA ALA A 384 -52.67 20.08 30.95
C ALA A 384 -51.48 19.41 30.24
N VAL A 385 -51.50 18.08 30.18
CA VAL A 385 -50.57 17.33 29.34
C VAL A 385 -51.26 17.14 28.00
N ALA A 386 -50.82 17.89 26.98
CA ALA A 386 -51.14 17.60 25.59
C ALA A 386 -50.35 16.34 25.21
N ILE A 387 -50.99 15.17 25.33
CA ILE A 387 -50.42 13.94 24.79
C ILE A 387 -50.65 13.99 23.29
N LEU A 388 -49.60 14.35 22.56
CA LEU A 388 -49.45 13.96 21.16
C LEU A 388 -49.42 12.42 21.15
N TRP A 389 -50.53 11.82 20.74
CA TRP A 389 -50.71 10.36 20.70
C TRP A 389 -49.76 9.71 19.72
#